data_AF-A0A553S9A5-F1
#
_entry.id   AF-A0A553S9A5-F1
#
_cell.length_a   1.000
_cell.length_b   1.000
_cell.length_c   1.000
_cell.angle_alpha   90.00
_cell.angle_beta   90.00
_cell.angle_gamma   90.00
#
_symmetry.space_group_name_H-M   'P 1'
#
loop_
_entity.id
_entity.type
_entity.pdbx_description
1 polymer ?
#
loop_
_entity_poly.entity_id
_entity_poly.type
_entity_poly.pdbx_seq_one_letter_code
_entity_poly.pdbx_strand_id
1 'polypeptide(L)'
;MLRSKKQWLGLFVIPLELLIGNYLFPLFHLTNNPTVGLIASTLLFLAGFLVMIYLFGDFLKAEWHIYRQKLFRRLLLSIVLVAGTFLLLRVVRGLIPNQLLELPSSNSDSAQTLSPSWAVLAAVAPFLAPFAEELTFRYLLLGKLTNKALRLIMLFVQGILFGLIHWNNFNGNIYAMIPYMVLGVYLGLIYLFSKNIWSPIMVHWMLNTMNAMLPALLLLILSLFGIKV
;
A
#
# COMPACT_ATOMS: atom_id res chain seq x y z
N MET A 1 8.25 15.26 -24.63
CA MET A 1 7.86 13.87 -24.97
C MET A 1 8.30 12.82 -23.94
N LEU A 2 9.54 12.84 -23.42
CA LEU A 2 10.03 11.84 -22.44
C LEU A 2 9.29 11.87 -21.08
N ARG A 3 8.87 13.05 -20.62
CA ARG A 3 8.17 13.24 -19.34
C ARG A 3 6.77 12.60 -19.32
N SER A 4 6.05 12.61 -20.45
CA SER A 4 4.74 11.94 -20.56
C SER A 4 4.89 10.43 -20.67
N LYS A 5 5.92 9.92 -21.37
CA LYS A 5 6.20 8.48 -21.44
C LYS A 5 6.43 7.86 -20.07
N LYS A 6 7.27 8.48 -19.22
CA LYS A 6 7.50 8.01 -17.84
C LYS A 6 6.22 7.98 -17.00
N GLN A 7 5.35 8.97 -17.18
CA GLN A 7 4.07 9.06 -16.45
C GLN A 7 3.13 7.91 -16.83
N TRP A 8 2.98 7.64 -18.14
CA TRP A 8 2.19 6.50 -18.60
C TRP A 8 2.74 5.17 -18.08
N LEU A 9 4.05 4.95 -18.17
CA LEU A 9 4.68 3.74 -17.63
C LEU A 9 4.40 3.58 -16.14
N GLY A 10 4.53 4.65 -15.35
CA GLY A 10 4.22 4.63 -13.92
C GLY A 10 2.76 4.25 -13.61
N LEU A 11 1.80 4.77 -14.38
CA LEU A 11 0.38 4.45 -14.20
C LEU A 11 0.05 2.97 -14.47
N PHE A 12 0.85 2.29 -15.30
CA PHE A 12 0.65 0.88 -15.62
C PHE A 12 1.33 -0.09 -14.64
N VAL A 13 2.22 0.36 -13.75
CA VAL A 13 2.93 -0.55 -12.82
C VAL A 13 1.94 -1.36 -11.97
N ILE A 14 1.06 -0.70 -11.22
CA ILE A 14 0.10 -1.40 -10.34
C ILE A 14 -0.90 -2.25 -11.13
N PRO A 15 -1.53 -1.76 -12.23
CA PRO A 15 -2.36 -2.62 -13.07
C PRO A 15 -1.64 -3.86 -13.59
N LEU A 16 -0.36 -3.75 -13.99
CA LEU A 16 0.42 -4.89 -14.43
C LEU A 16 0.72 -5.85 -13.28
N GLU A 17 1.07 -5.37 -12.09
CA GLU A 17 1.23 -6.22 -10.90
C GLU A 17 -0.04 -7.02 -10.62
N LEU A 18 -1.22 -6.39 -10.68
CA LEU A 18 -2.51 -7.07 -10.49
C LEU A 18 -2.78 -8.09 -11.59
N LEU A 19 -2.53 -7.77 -12.85
CA LEU A 19 -2.73 -8.70 -13.98
C LEU A 19 -1.80 -9.91 -13.88
N ILE A 20 -0.52 -9.69 -13.55
CA ILE A 20 0.46 -10.75 -13.39
C ILE A 20 0.05 -11.66 -12.22
N GLY A 21 -0.30 -11.07 -11.07
CA GLY A 21 -0.73 -11.82 -9.89
C GLY A 21 -2.01 -12.62 -10.11
N ASN A 22 -3.00 -12.06 -10.82
CA ASN A 22 -4.31 -12.69 -11.00
C ASN A 22 -4.37 -13.72 -12.13
N TYR A 23 -3.59 -13.53 -13.19
CA TYR A 23 -3.71 -14.35 -14.39
C TYR A 23 -2.45 -15.17 -14.65
N LEU A 24 -1.25 -14.58 -14.52
CA LEU A 24 -0.01 -15.32 -14.82
C LEU A 24 0.38 -16.27 -13.69
N PHE A 25 0.27 -15.87 -12.42
CA PHE A 25 0.65 -16.75 -11.32
C PHE A 25 -0.19 -18.05 -11.28
N PRO A 26 -1.53 -18.01 -11.44
CA PRO A 26 -2.31 -19.24 -11.55
C PRO A 26 -2.01 -20.03 -12.83
N LEU A 27 -1.80 -19.36 -13.97
CA LEU A 27 -1.47 -20.02 -15.25
C LEU A 27 -0.18 -20.85 -15.15
N PHE A 28 0.82 -20.35 -14.44
CA PHE A 28 2.09 -21.05 -14.19
C PHE A 28 2.08 -21.89 -12.91
N HIS A 29 0.91 -22.07 -12.27
CA HIS A 29 0.74 -22.87 -11.04
C HIS A 29 1.60 -22.39 -9.85
N LEU A 30 2.05 -21.13 -9.86
CA LEU A 30 2.88 -20.56 -8.79
C LEU A 30 2.09 -20.43 -7.48
N THR A 31 0.76 -20.32 -7.57
CA THR A 31 -0.15 -20.24 -6.42
C THR A 31 -0.46 -21.59 -5.78
N ASN A 32 -0.05 -22.71 -6.39
CA ASN A 32 -0.31 -24.05 -5.83
C ASN A 32 0.54 -24.34 -4.58
N ASN A 33 1.69 -23.69 -4.47
CA ASN A 33 2.54 -23.74 -3.29
C ASN A 33 2.56 -22.35 -2.62
N PRO A 34 2.07 -22.20 -1.38
CA PRO A 34 1.99 -20.91 -0.70
C PRO A 34 3.33 -20.18 -0.60
N THR A 35 4.43 -20.92 -0.42
CA THR A 35 5.78 -20.38 -0.35
C THR A 35 6.24 -19.84 -1.70
N VAL A 36 6.01 -20.59 -2.78
CA VAL A 36 6.35 -20.15 -4.14
C VAL A 36 5.52 -18.92 -4.51
N GLY A 37 4.22 -18.93 -4.20
CA GLY A 37 3.34 -17.79 -4.43
C GLY A 37 3.78 -16.54 -3.67
N LEU A 38 4.23 -16.69 -2.42
CA LEU A 38 4.77 -15.60 -1.61
C LEU A 38 6.05 -15.04 -2.22
N ILE A 39 7.02 -15.89 -2.59
CA ILE A 39 8.27 -15.45 -3.23
C ILE A 39 7.97 -14.72 -4.54
N ALA A 40 7.11 -15.28 -5.39
CA ALA A 40 6.73 -14.67 -6.66
C ALA A 40 6.07 -13.31 -6.46
N SER A 41 5.14 -13.19 -5.50
CA SER A 41 4.49 -11.92 -5.16
C SER A 41 5.49 -10.90 -4.65
N THR A 42 6.39 -11.27 -3.73
CA THR A 42 7.42 -10.37 -3.20
C THR A 42 8.36 -9.88 -4.31
N LEU A 43 8.77 -10.76 -5.22
CA LEU A 43 9.61 -10.38 -6.37
C LEU A 43 8.87 -9.44 -7.32
N LEU A 44 7.58 -9.66 -7.56
CA LEU A 44 6.75 -8.80 -8.39
C LEU A 44 6.63 -7.38 -7.82
N PHE A 45 6.26 -7.25 -6.55
CA PHE A 45 6.17 -5.95 -5.86
C PHE A 45 7.54 -5.26 -5.75
N LEU A 46 8.62 -6.03 -5.55
CA LEU A 46 9.97 -5.48 -5.56
C LEU A 46 10.33 -4.93 -6.96
N ALA A 47 10.00 -5.66 -8.02
CA ALA A 47 10.24 -5.21 -9.39
C ALA A 47 9.47 -3.92 -9.70
N GLY A 48 8.18 -3.85 -9.36
CA GLY A 48 7.39 -2.63 -9.55
C GLY A 48 7.89 -1.45 -8.71
N PHE A 49 8.27 -1.68 -7.46
CA PHE A 49 8.96 -0.69 -6.62
C PHE A 49 10.23 -0.16 -7.31
N LEU A 50 11.13 -1.03 -7.77
CA LEU A 50 12.37 -0.64 -8.44
C LEU A 50 12.10 0.13 -9.73
N VAL A 51 11.10 -0.26 -10.52
CA VAL A 51 10.65 0.48 -11.71
C VAL A 51 10.17 1.88 -11.33
N MET A 52 9.37 2.02 -10.27
CA MET A 52 8.89 3.32 -9.81
C MET A 52 10.02 4.21 -9.31
N ILE A 53 11.00 3.66 -8.59
CA ILE A 53 12.21 4.38 -8.18
C ILE A 53 13.05 4.79 -9.39
N TYR A 54 13.21 3.93 -10.39
CA TYR A 54 13.92 4.27 -11.63
C TYR A 54 13.22 5.40 -12.41
N LEU A 55 11.89 5.36 -12.50
CA LEU A 55 11.12 6.36 -13.24
C LEU A 55 11.07 7.72 -12.53
N PHE A 56 10.90 7.72 -11.20
CA PHE A 56 10.59 8.91 -10.40
C PHE A 56 11.58 9.23 -9.28
N GLY A 57 12.73 8.56 -9.23
CA GLY A 57 13.74 8.74 -8.18
C GLY A 57 14.24 10.18 -8.04
N ASP A 58 14.47 10.88 -9.15
CA ASP A 58 14.90 12.30 -9.11
C ASP A 58 13.82 13.21 -8.52
N PHE A 59 12.55 12.94 -8.82
CA PHE A 59 11.42 13.64 -8.23
C PHE A 59 11.32 13.36 -6.73
N LEU A 60 11.44 12.09 -6.31
CA LEU A 60 11.45 11.72 -4.89
C LEU A 60 12.61 12.39 -4.14
N LYS A 61 13.82 12.42 -4.72
CA LYS A 61 14.98 13.10 -4.14
C LYS A 61 14.74 14.60 -3.95
N ALA A 62 14.19 15.28 -4.96
CA ALA A 62 13.88 16.70 -4.89
C ALA A 62 12.84 17.00 -3.79
N GLU A 63 11.76 16.22 -3.74
CA GLU A 63 10.73 16.35 -2.71
C GLU A 63 11.25 16.00 -1.31
N TRP A 64 12.20 15.06 -1.21
CA TRP A 64 12.82 14.68 0.05
C TRP A 64 13.64 15.82 0.63
N HIS A 65 14.39 16.52 -0.23
CA HIS A 65 15.17 17.68 0.17
C HIS A 65 14.28 18.77 0.81
N ILE A 66 13.07 18.97 0.29
CA ILE A 66 12.09 19.92 0.86
C ILE A 66 11.49 19.37 2.17
N TYR A 67 11.17 18.08 2.21
CA TYR A 67 10.60 17.42 3.38
C TYR A 67 11.55 17.52 4.58
N ARG A 68 12.82 17.15 4.40
CA ARG A 68 13.82 17.05 5.47
C ARG A 68 14.20 18.39 6.12
N GLN A 69 13.91 19.53 5.48
CA GLN A 69 14.15 20.85 6.08
C GLN A 69 13.40 21.06 7.41
N LYS A 70 12.25 20.39 7.58
CA LYS A 70 11.46 20.43 8.82
C LYS A 70 11.19 19.00 9.33
N LEU A 71 12.19 18.13 9.22
CA LEU A 71 12.05 16.68 9.43
C LEU A 71 11.30 16.32 10.71
N PHE A 72 11.75 16.82 11.86
CA PHE A 72 11.13 16.49 13.15
C PHE A 72 9.64 16.87 13.21
N ARG A 73 9.29 18.09 12.79
CA ARG A 73 7.89 18.55 12.78
C ARG A 73 7.03 17.72 11.83
N ARG A 74 7.56 17.37 10.65
CA ARG A 74 6.81 16.58 9.66
C ARG A 74 6.65 15.12 10.07
N LEU A 75 7.66 14.53 10.73
CA LEU A 75 7.56 13.19 11.31
C LEU A 75 6.57 13.16 12.47
N LEU A 76 6.62 14.14 13.38
CA LEU A 76 5.63 14.25 14.46
C LEU A 76 4.22 14.38 13.90
N LEU A 77 4.03 15.22 12.87
CA LEU A 77 2.75 15.32 12.19
C LEU A 77 2.35 13.98 11.53
N SER A 78 3.30 13.24 10.94
CA SER A 78 3.02 11.92 10.35
C SER A 78 2.54 10.93 11.41
N ILE A 79 3.13 10.92 12.61
CA ILE A 79 2.68 10.08 13.73
C ILE A 79 1.25 10.45 14.15
N VAL A 80 0.93 11.74 14.25
CA VAL A 80 -0.43 12.20 14.56
C VAL A 80 -1.42 11.76 13.47
N LEU A 81 -1.05 11.86 12.20
CA LEU A 81 -1.87 11.42 11.07
C LEU A 81 -2.04 9.88 11.03
N VAL A 82 -1.04 9.11 11.45
CA VAL A 82 -1.15 7.65 11.63
C VAL A 82 -2.16 7.32 12.74
N ALA A 83 -2.09 8.00 13.88
CA ALA A 83 -3.09 7.84 14.95
C ALA A 83 -4.50 8.21 14.45
N GLY A 84 -4.61 9.30 13.68
CA GLY A 84 -5.84 9.68 12.99
C GLY A 84 -6.34 8.62 12.01
N THR A 85 -5.43 7.92 11.33
CA THR A 85 -5.76 6.80 10.43
C THR A 85 -6.36 5.63 11.19
N PHE A 86 -5.78 5.22 12.32
CA PHE A 86 -6.35 4.16 13.14
C PHE A 86 -7.75 4.51 13.65
N LEU A 87 -7.97 5.75 14.09
CA LEU A 87 -9.30 6.21 14.50
C LEU A 87 -10.27 6.21 13.32
N LEU A 88 -9.86 6.73 12.16
CA LEU A 88 -10.65 6.75 10.94
C LEU A 88 -11.09 5.34 10.53
N LEU A 89 -10.15 4.41 10.46
CA LEU A 89 -10.44 3.02 10.09
C LEU A 89 -11.36 2.34 11.12
N ARG A 90 -11.18 2.61 12.41
CA ARG A 90 -12.07 2.11 13.46
C ARG A 90 -13.50 2.60 13.28
N VAL A 91 -13.68 3.90 13.02
CA VAL A 91 -15.01 4.49 12.79
C VAL A 91 -15.64 3.91 11.53
N VAL A 92 -14.93 3.92 10.39
CA VAL A 92 -15.48 3.44 9.11
C VAL A 92 -15.87 1.97 9.19
N ARG A 93 -15.04 1.11 9.80
CA ARG A 93 -15.38 -0.30 10.00
C ARG A 93 -16.59 -0.46 10.93
N GLY A 94 -16.70 0.35 11.98
CA GLY A 94 -17.84 0.31 12.90
C GLY A 94 -19.18 0.75 12.29
N LEU A 95 -19.15 1.43 11.14
CA LEU A 95 -20.36 1.78 10.38
C LEU A 95 -20.84 0.66 9.45
N ILE A 96 -20.02 -0.36 9.20
CA ILE A 96 -20.34 -1.47 8.31
C ILE A 96 -20.72 -2.68 9.18
N PRO A 97 -21.88 -3.34 8.96
CA PRO A 97 -22.22 -4.57 9.65
C PRO A 97 -21.11 -5.61 9.55
N ASN A 98 -20.75 -6.24 10.67
CA ASN A 98 -19.62 -7.17 10.73
C ASN A 98 -19.74 -8.32 9.73
N GLN A 99 -20.96 -8.81 9.45
CA GLN A 99 -21.22 -9.88 8.49
C GLN A 99 -20.81 -9.51 7.05
N LEU A 100 -20.84 -8.21 6.71
CA LEU A 100 -20.39 -7.73 5.40
C LEU A 100 -18.87 -7.61 5.33
N LEU A 101 -18.18 -7.51 6.48
CA LEU A 101 -16.72 -7.45 6.55
C LEU A 101 -16.07 -8.83 6.59
N GLU A 102 -16.85 -9.89 6.85
CA GLU A 102 -16.37 -11.27 6.81
C GLU A 102 -15.88 -11.62 5.40
N LEU A 103 -14.65 -12.10 5.32
CA LEU A 103 -14.07 -12.50 4.04
C LEU A 103 -14.66 -13.85 3.64
N PRO A 104 -15.05 -14.03 2.36
CA PRO A 104 -15.41 -15.34 1.84
C PRO A 104 -14.31 -16.34 2.20
N SER A 105 -14.69 -17.46 2.81
CA SER A 105 -13.78 -18.54 3.14
C SER A 105 -13.12 -19.03 1.85
N SER A 106 -11.83 -18.75 1.68
CA SER A 106 -11.02 -19.54 0.76
C SER A 106 -10.96 -20.94 1.36
N ASN A 107 -11.23 -21.99 0.57
CA ASN A 107 -11.22 -23.40 0.98
C ASN A 107 -9.85 -23.92 1.49
N SER A 108 -8.96 -23.03 1.91
CA SER A 108 -7.70 -23.29 2.60
C SER A 108 -7.97 -23.35 4.11
N ASP A 109 -8.51 -24.49 4.55
CA ASP A 109 -8.83 -24.87 5.93
C ASP A 109 -7.59 -25.07 6.84
N SER A 110 -6.57 -24.25 6.64
CA SER A 110 -5.45 -24.16 7.55
C SER A 110 -4.87 -22.77 7.47
N ALA A 111 -5.16 -21.95 8.48
CA ALA A 111 -4.27 -20.87 8.86
C ALA A 111 -2.93 -21.51 9.25
N GLN A 112 -2.11 -21.88 8.26
CA GLN A 112 -0.74 -22.31 8.51
C GLN A 112 -0.05 -21.11 9.11
N THR A 113 0.33 -21.24 10.39
CA THR A 113 1.20 -20.27 11.05
C THR A 113 2.49 -20.21 10.24
N LEU A 114 2.67 -19.14 9.47
CA LEU A 114 3.90 -18.93 8.72
C LEU A 114 5.05 -18.91 9.71
N SER A 115 6.12 -19.66 9.42
CA SER A 115 7.31 -19.55 10.25
C SER A 115 7.77 -18.09 10.30
N PRO A 116 8.41 -17.63 11.39
CA PRO A 116 8.77 -16.22 11.55
C PRO A 116 9.57 -15.61 10.39
N SER A 117 10.44 -16.39 9.74
CA SER A 117 11.17 -15.95 8.53
C SER A 117 10.24 -15.71 7.33
N TRP A 118 9.23 -16.56 7.14
CA TRP A 118 8.19 -16.38 6.13
C TRP A 118 7.29 -15.18 6.44
N ALA A 119 7.01 -14.89 7.71
CA ALA A 119 6.27 -13.69 8.11
C ALA A 119 7.03 -12.41 7.73
N VAL A 120 8.35 -12.37 7.93
CA VAL A 120 9.17 -11.24 7.50
C VAL A 120 9.14 -11.08 5.98
N LEU A 121 9.27 -12.16 5.22
CA LEU A 121 9.16 -12.11 3.76
C LEU A 121 7.79 -11.58 3.31
N ALA A 122 6.71 -12.01 3.95
CA ALA A 122 5.35 -11.54 3.69
C ALA A 122 5.16 -10.05 4.01
N ALA A 123 5.92 -9.50 4.96
CA ALA A 123 5.87 -8.09 5.31
C ALA A 123 6.67 -7.18 4.33
N VAL A 124 7.53 -7.73 3.47
CA VAL A 124 8.35 -6.91 2.54
C VAL A 124 7.48 -6.17 1.52
N ALA A 125 6.53 -6.85 0.89
CA ALA A 125 5.64 -6.24 -0.09
C ALA A 125 4.86 -5.03 0.48
N PRO A 126 4.09 -5.16 1.59
CA PRO A 126 3.37 -4.02 2.17
C PRO A 126 4.30 -2.93 2.72
N PHE A 127 5.55 -3.26 3.08
CA PHE A 127 6.54 -2.27 3.48
C PHE A 127 7.03 -1.41 2.30
N LEU A 128 7.17 -1.98 1.10
CA LEU A 128 7.61 -1.26 -0.11
C LEU A 128 6.46 -0.62 -0.90
N ALA A 129 5.26 -1.20 -0.83
CA ALA A 129 4.09 -0.77 -1.61
C ALA A 129 3.76 0.75 -1.51
N PRO A 130 3.84 1.41 -0.33
CA PRO A 130 3.54 2.84 -0.20
C PRO A 130 4.28 3.73 -1.20
N PHE A 131 5.51 3.40 -1.57
CA PHE A 131 6.28 4.21 -2.51
C PHE A 131 5.68 4.18 -3.93
N ALA A 132 5.29 3.00 -4.41
CA ALA A 132 4.67 2.83 -5.72
C ALA A 132 3.22 3.36 -5.72
N GLU A 133 2.47 3.08 -4.66
CA GLU A 133 1.07 3.49 -4.52
C GLU A 133 0.95 5.01 -4.41
N GLU A 134 1.72 5.68 -3.54
CA GLU A 134 1.63 7.14 -3.42
C GLU A 134 2.05 7.86 -4.69
N LEU A 135 3.10 7.38 -5.39
CA LEU A 135 3.46 7.93 -6.69
C LEU A 135 2.34 7.77 -7.73
N THR A 136 1.66 6.63 -7.75
CA THR A 136 0.57 6.37 -8.70
C THR A 136 -0.66 7.21 -8.40
N PHE A 137 -1.21 7.08 -7.20
CA PHE A 137 -2.49 7.70 -6.85
C PHE A 137 -2.35 9.20 -6.55
N ARG A 138 -1.30 9.62 -5.84
CA ARG A 138 -1.20 11.00 -5.34
C ARG A 138 -0.43 11.85 -6.32
N TYR A 139 0.71 11.38 -6.83
CA TYR A 139 1.48 12.17 -7.78
C TYR A 139 0.91 12.11 -9.21
N LEU A 140 0.71 10.92 -9.78
CA LEU A 140 0.33 10.79 -11.19
C LEU A 140 -1.15 11.08 -11.45
N LEU A 141 -2.07 10.50 -10.66
CA LEU A 141 -3.51 10.71 -10.84
C LEU A 141 -3.99 12.07 -10.29
N LEU A 142 -3.65 12.39 -9.03
CA LEU A 142 -4.18 13.59 -8.36
C LEU A 142 -3.33 14.86 -8.59
N GLY A 143 -2.02 14.77 -8.37
CA GLY A 143 -1.12 15.93 -8.28
C GLY A 143 -0.86 16.67 -9.59
N LYS A 144 -1.13 16.03 -10.73
CA LYS A 144 -0.97 16.65 -12.05
C LYS A 144 -2.14 17.53 -12.48
N LEU A 145 -3.30 17.40 -11.85
CA LEU A 145 -4.48 18.17 -12.22
C LEU A 145 -4.37 19.60 -11.71
N THR A 146 -4.50 20.59 -12.60
CA THR A 146 -4.46 22.02 -12.25
C THR A 146 -5.85 22.59 -11.94
N ASN A 147 -6.90 22.06 -12.58
CA ASN A 147 -8.28 22.47 -12.37
C ASN A 147 -8.79 21.99 -10.99
N LYS A 148 -9.35 22.91 -10.20
CA LYS A 148 -9.82 22.63 -8.83
C LYS A 148 -10.98 21.62 -8.78
N ALA A 149 -11.95 21.74 -9.69
CA ALA A 149 -13.11 20.84 -9.76
C ALA A 149 -12.66 19.42 -10.13
N LEU A 150 -11.81 19.30 -11.16
CA LEU A 150 -11.24 17.99 -11.55
C LEU A 150 -10.41 17.39 -10.43
N ARG A 151 -9.64 18.20 -9.69
CA ARG A 151 -8.84 17.72 -8.56
C ARG A 151 -9.73 17.21 -7.41
N LEU A 152 -10.86 17.86 -7.15
CA LEU A 152 -11.83 17.39 -6.15
C LEU A 152 -12.47 16.06 -6.58
N ILE A 153 -12.90 15.94 -7.84
CA ILE A 153 -13.43 14.68 -8.37
C ILE A 153 -12.36 13.58 -8.27
N MET A 154 -11.14 13.89 -8.71
CA MET A 154 -10.04 12.93 -8.71
C MET A 154 -9.61 12.51 -7.31
N LEU A 155 -9.78 13.36 -6.28
CA LEU A 155 -9.53 12.98 -4.89
C LEU A 155 -10.36 11.77 -4.47
N PHE A 156 -11.64 11.73 -4.88
CA PHE A 156 -12.53 10.59 -4.60
C PHE A 156 -12.27 9.42 -5.54
N VAL A 157 -12.06 9.67 -6.84
CA VAL A 157 -11.77 8.61 -7.82
C VAL A 157 -10.50 7.84 -7.46
N GLN A 158 -9.39 8.53 -7.18
CA GLN A 158 -8.16 7.87 -6.76
C GLN A 158 -8.34 7.11 -5.44
N GLY A 159 -9.19 7.62 -4.53
CA GLY A 159 -9.49 6.95 -3.27
C GLY A 159 -10.22 5.63 -3.49
N ILE A 160 -11.26 5.63 -4.32
CA ILE A 160 -11.98 4.41 -4.70
C ILE A 160 -11.03 3.41 -5.37
N LEU A 161 -10.24 3.85 -6.34
CA LEU A 161 -9.27 2.99 -7.03
C LEU A 161 -8.23 2.41 -6.05
N PHE A 162 -7.77 3.20 -5.07
CA PHE A 162 -6.85 2.74 -4.03
C PHE A 162 -7.46 1.60 -3.19
N GLY A 163 -8.76 1.64 -2.88
CA GLY A 163 -9.42 0.51 -2.23
C GLY A 163 -9.56 -0.70 -3.16
N LEU A 164 -9.91 -0.49 -4.43
CA LEU A 164 -10.15 -1.56 -5.41
C LEU A 164 -8.89 -2.36 -5.76
N ILE A 165 -7.70 -1.76 -5.73
CA ILE A 165 -6.46 -2.52 -5.97
C ILE A 165 -6.18 -3.58 -4.88
N HIS A 166 -6.87 -3.52 -3.74
CA HIS A 166 -6.78 -4.52 -2.68
C HIS A 166 -7.74 -5.71 -2.89
N TRP A 167 -8.22 -5.92 -4.13
CA TRP A 167 -9.17 -6.98 -4.48
C TRP A 167 -8.79 -8.35 -3.91
N ASN A 168 -7.54 -8.75 -4.13
CA ASN A 168 -7.02 -10.04 -3.68
C ASN A 168 -6.82 -10.12 -2.17
N ASN A 169 -6.52 -9.00 -1.50
CA ASN A 169 -6.35 -8.97 -0.05
C ASN A 169 -7.66 -9.28 0.69
N PHE A 170 -8.79 -9.04 0.04
CA PHE A 170 -10.12 -9.21 0.62
C PHE A 170 -10.97 -10.26 -0.09
N ASN A 171 -10.36 -11.15 -0.88
CA ASN A 171 -11.08 -12.20 -1.63
C ASN A 171 -12.28 -11.65 -2.43
N GLY A 172 -12.14 -10.45 -3.01
CA GLY A 172 -13.21 -9.77 -3.76
C GLY A 172 -14.32 -9.13 -2.92
N ASN A 173 -14.22 -9.13 -1.58
CA ASN A 173 -15.20 -8.47 -0.72
C ASN A 173 -15.07 -6.94 -0.80
N ILE A 174 -16.00 -6.32 -1.55
CA ILE A 174 -16.04 -4.87 -1.77
C ILE A 174 -16.25 -4.07 -0.46
N TYR A 175 -17.00 -4.61 0.51
CA TYR A 175 -17.25 -3.92 1.77
C TYR A 175 -15.97 -3.83 2.61
N ALA A 176 -15.15 -4.89 2.60
CA ALA A 176 -13.83 -4.88 3.23
C ALA A 176 -12.83 -3.92 2.56
N MET A 177 -13.07 -3.52 1.29
CA MET A 177 -12.30 -2.50 0.59
C MET A 177 -12.71 -1.06 0.95
N ILE A 178 -13.93 -0.82 1.44
CA ILE A 178 -14.42 0.53 1.77
C ILE A 178 -13.49 1.28 2.73
N PRO A 179 -13.00 0.68 3.85
CA PRO A 179 -12.01 1.33 4.72
C PRO A 179 -10.75 1.78 3.96
N TYR A 180 -10.32 1.01 2.97
CA TYR A 180 -9.17 1.35 2.13
C TYR A 180 -9.50 2.46 1.14
N MET A 181 -10.73 2.51 0.61
CA MET A 181 -11.17 3.64 -0.22
C MET A 181 -11.13 4.97 0.55
N VAL A 182 -11.60 4.94 1.80
CA VAL A 182 -11.58 6.10 2.70
C VAL A 182 -10.15 6.47 3.09
N LEU A 183 -9.28 5.49 3.38
CA LEU A 183 -7.85 5.72 3.57
C LEU A 183 -7.21 6.36 2.32
N GLY A 184 -7.64 5.91 1.14
CA GLY A 184 -7.25 6.44 -0.16
C GLY A 184 -7.48 7.95 -0.25
N VAL A 185 -8.69 8.39 0.09
CA VAL A 185 -9.07 9.82 0.17
C VAL A 185 -8.27 10.54 1.25
N TYR A 186 -8.10 9.95 2.43
CA TYR A 186 -7.36 10.54 3.54
C TYR A 186 -5.90 10.86 3.18
N LEU A 187 -5.19 9.91 2.58
CA LEU A 187 -3.83 10.11 2.08
C LEU A 187 -3.78 11.15 0.94
N GLY A 188 -4.81 11.16 0.09
CA GLY A 188 -4.99 12.21 -0.93
C GLY A 188 -5.11 13.61 -0.32
N LEU A 189 -5.88 13.78 0.76
CA LEU A 189 -5.99 15.04 1.48
C LEU A 189 -4.64 15.44 2.10
N ILE A 190 -3.94 14.50 2.75
CA ILE A 190 -2.59 14.75 3.29
C ILE A 190 -1.67 15.29 2.19
N TYR A 191 -1.69 14.69 1.01
CA TYR A 191 -0.90 15.15 -0.14
C TYR A 191 -1.26 16.58 -0.56
N LEU A 192 -2.55 16.89 -0.69
CA LEU A 192 -3.01 18.22 -1.12
C LEU A 192 -2.67 19.33 -0.13
N PHE A 193 -2.77 19.05 1.18
CA PHE A 193 -2.44 20.02 2.23
C PHE A 193 -0.94 20.19 2.44
N SER A 194 -0.19 19.09 2.49
CA SER A 194 1.26 19.13 2.69
C SER A 194 2.03 19.63 1.48
N LYS A 195 1.43 19.50 0.28
CA LYS A 195 2.04 19.80 -1.03
C LYS A 195 3.39 19.11 -1.21
N ASN A 196 3.56 17.92 -0.62
CA ASN A 196 4.80 17.17 -0.68
C ASN A 196 4.50 15.66 -0.64
N ILE A 197 5.10 14.90 -1.54
CA ILE A 197 4.80 13.47 -1.68
C ILE A 197 5.29 12.63 -0.48
N TRP A 198 6.29 13.10 0.26
CA TRP A 198 6.81 12.34 1.40
C TRP A 198 5.87 12.36 2.60
N SER A 199 4.99 13.34 2.73
CA SER A 199 4.00 13.37 3.81
C SER A 199 3.04 12.17 3.76
N PRO A 200 2.30 11.90 2.67
CA PRO A 200 1.48 10.69 2.59
C PRO A 200 2.31 9.40 2.55
N ILE A 201 3.51 9.39 1.92
CA ILE A 201 4.41 8.22 1.95
C ILE A 201 4.77 7.85 3.38
N MET A 202 5.15 8.81 4.22
CA MET A 202 5.56 8.53 5.60
C MET A 202 4.39 8.02 6.44
N VAL A 203 3.20 8.61 6.31
CA VAL A 203 2.00 8.14 7.02
C VAL A 203 1.65 6.72 6.62
N HIS A 204 1.61 6.44 5.32
CA HIS A 204 1.25 5.13 4.79
C HIS A 204 2.33 4.07 5.12
N TRP A 205 3.61 4.41 4.95
CA TRP A 205 4.73 3.53 5.29
C TRP A 205 4.77 3.20 6.79
N MET A 206 4.55 4.18 7.68
CA MET A 206 4.45 3.94 9.12
C MET A 206 3.28 3.01 9.46
N LEU A 207 2.10 3.24 8.84
CA LEU A 207 0.93 2.40 9.03
C LEU A 207 1.23 0.94 8.65
N ASN A 208 1.81 0.70 7.47
CA ASN A 208 2.14 -0.66 7.02
C ASN A 208 3.28 -1.28 7.83
N THR A 209 4.25 -0.47 8.27
CA THR A 209 5.31 -0.94 9.16
C THR A 209 4.73 -1.42 10.49
N MET A 210 3.80 -0.68 11.08
CA MET A 210 3.15 -1.07 12.34
C MET A 210 2.26 -2.31 12.19
N ASN A 211 1.57 -2.47 11.06
CA ASN A 211 0.61 -3.56 10.86
C ASN A 211 1.24 -4.84 10.27
N ALA A 212 2.41 -4.77 9.62
CA ALA A 212 3.03 -5.93 8.97
C ALA A 212 4.47 -6.16 9.43
N MET A 213 5.37 -5.19 9.20
CA MET A 213 6.81 -5.40 9.41
C MET A 213 7.18 -5.55 10.89
N LEU A 214 6.66 -4.70 11.77
CA LEU A 214 6.97 -4.72 13.20
C LEU A 214 6.51 -6.03 13.86
N PRO A 215 5.27 -6.52 13.66
CA PRO A 215 4.86 -7.84 14.13
C PRO A 215 5.74 -8.96 13.59
N ALA A 216 6.07 -8.95 12.29
CA ALA A 216 6.90 -10.00 11.69
C ALA A 216 8.32 -10.05 12.28
N LEU A 217 8.95 -8.90 12.51
CA LEU A 217 10.26 -8.82 13.17
C LEU A 217 10.18 -9.26 14.62
N LEU A 218 9.12 -8.91 15.34
CA LEU A 218 8.91 -9.36 16.71
C LEU A 218 8.82 -10.90 16.78
N LEU A 219 8.03 -11.52 15.90
CA LEU A 219 7.94 -12.99 15.79
C LEU A 219 9.31 -13.61 15.54
N LEU A 220 10.10 -13.02 14.63
CA LEU A 220 11.44 -13.53 14.32
C LEU A 220 12.35 -13.43 15.55
N ILE A 221 12.37 -12.28 16.23
CA ILE A 221 13.20 -12.07 17.42
C ILE A 221 12.83 -13.06 18.52
N LEU A 222 11.53 -13.20 18.84
CA LEU A 222 11.06 -14.15 19.86
C LEU A 222 11.47 -15.59 19.52
N SER A 223 11.40 -15.97 18.25
CA SER A 223 11.82 -17.30 17.81
C SER A 223 13.32 -17.55 17.95
N LEU A 224 14.17 -16.52 17.77
CA LEU A 224 15.62 -16.60 17.99
C LEU A 224 15.96 -16.81 19.48
N PHE A 225 15.09 -16.36 20.40
CA PHE A 225 15.21 -16.60 21.83
C PHE A 225 14.54 -17.91 22.30
N GLY A 226 14.04 -18.74 21.38
CA GLY A 226 13.37 -20.00 21.70
C GLY A 226 11.98 -19.82 22.33
N ILE A 227 11.41 -18.62 22.28
CA ILE A 227 10.04 -18.36 22.73
C ILE A 227 9.10 -18.85 21.63
N LYS A 228 8.27 -19.85 21.94
CA LYS A 228 7.24 -20.34 21.02
C LYS A 228 6.13 -19.29 20.93
N VAL A 229 5.84 -18.83 19.71
CA VAL A 229 4.76 -17.90 19.36
C VAL A 229 3.77 -18.60 18.45
#